data_AF-A0AAW2F375-F1
#
_entry.id   AF-A0AAW2F375-F1
#
_cell.length_a   1.000
_cell.length_b   1.000
_cell.length_c   1.000
_cell.angle_alpha   90.00
_cell.angle_beta   90.00
_cell.angle_gamma   90.00
#
_symmetry.space_group_name_H-M   'P 1'
#
loop_
_entity.id
_entity.type
_entity.pdbx_description
1 polymer ?
#
loop_
_entity_poly.entity_id
_entity_poly.type
_entity_poly.pdbx_seq_one_letter_code
_entity_poly.pdbx_strand_id
1 'polypeptide(L)'
;MEWDELKTPEEREIMQRYAETGRRYSLGYSLYCFITGFLFICLSLIPPILDVALPLNESRPVLPAYPGHYFVDEREYFTYTFLHAIVAWEIAVTGIVAHDCMLLTYIEHVCSILTLAG
;
A
#
# COMPACT_ATOMS: atom_id res chain seq x y z
N MET A 1 6.69 -25.25 14.09
CA MET A 1 5.92 -26.47 13.86
C MET A 1 5.46 -26.40 12.43
N GLU A 2 6.01 -27.28 11.61
CA GLU A 2 5.81 -27.26 10.16
C GLU A 2 4.61 -28.12 9.76
N TRP A 3 4.11 -27.92 8.53
CA TRP A 3 2.90 -28.58 8.02
C TRP A 3 2.97 -30.12 7.99
N ASP A 4 4.17 -30.67 7.90
CA ASP A 4 4.48 -32.10 7.90
C ASP A 4 4.58 -32.70 9.31
N GLU A 5 4.73 -31.86 10.34
CA GLU A 5 4.78 -32.28 11.74
C GLU A 5 3.38 -32.49 12.36
N LEU A 6 2.32 -32.06 11.64
CA LEU A 6 0.93 -32.18 12.06
C LEU A 6 0.43 -33.63 12.00
N LYS A 7 -0.13 -34.11 13.11
CA LYS A 7 -0.56 -35.50 13.31
C LYS A 7 -2.05 -35.68 13.10
N THR A 8 -2.87 -34.69 13.45
CA THR A 8 -4.33 -34.83 13.40
C THR A 8 -4.97 -33.90 12.37
N PRO A 9 -6.15 -34.26 11.82
CA PRO A 9 -6.89 -33.36 10.93
C PRO A 9 -7.30 -32.06 11.64
N GLU A 10 -7.57 -32.09 12.94
CA GLU A 10 -7.90 -30.91 13.74
C GLU A 10 -6.71 -29.92 13.82
N GLU A 11 -5.49 -30.42 14.03
CA GLU A 11 -4.28 -29.59 14.04
C GLU A 11 -4.09 -28.87 12.69
N ARG A 12 -4.37 -29.58 11.59
CA ARG A 12 -4.31 -29.03 10.23
C ARG A 12 -5.38 -27.98 9.97
N GLU A 13 -6.61 -28.21 10.43
CA GLU A 13 -7.69 -27.24 10.29
C GLU A 13 -7.38 -25.93 11.02
N ILE A 14 -6.82 -26.01 12.23
CA ILE A 14 -6.40 -24.84 13.00
C ILE A 14 -5.32 -24.06 12.24
N MET A 15 -4.22 -24.70 11.81
CA MET A 15 -3.18 -24.00 11.04
C MET A 15 -3.71 -23.37 9.75
N GLN A 16 -4.60 -24.07 9.03
CA GLN A 16 -5.23 -23.54 7.82
C GLN A 16 -6.07 -22.30 8.11
N ARG A 17 -6.85 -22.30 9.19
CA ARG A 17 -7.67 -21.16 9.59
C ARG A 17 -6.83 -19.90 9.85
N TYR A 18 -5.71 -20.02 10.57
CA TYR A 18 -4.81 -18.89 10.82
C TYR A 18 -4.12 -18.42 9.53
N ALA A 19 -3.65 -19.34 8.68
CA ALA A 19 -3.06 -19.00 7.39
C ALA A 19 -4.06 -18.27 6.46
N GLU A 20 -5.31 -18.73 6.39
CA GLU A 20 -6.37 -18.08 5.62
C GLU A 20 -6.71 -16.69 6.16
N THR A 21 -6.71 -16.55 7.49
CA THR A 21 -6.92 -15.27 8.18
C THR A 21 -5.82 -14.28 7.82
N GLY A 22 -4.54 -14.67 7.96
CA GLY A 22 -3.39 -13.88 7.56
C GLY A 22 -3.43 -13.48 6.08
N ARG A 23 -3.80 -14.41 5.18
CA ARG A 23 -3.98 -14.12 3.74
C ARG A 23 -5.06 -13.08 3.49
N ARG A 24 -6.23 -13.22 4.14
CA ARG A 24 -7.37 -12.30 3.97
C ARG A 24 -7.03 -10.90 4.44
N TYR A 25 -6.39 -10.78 5.61
CA TYR A 25 -5.93 -9.50 6.12
C TYR A 25 -4.85 -8.88 5.22
N SER A 26 -3.87 -9.66 4.78
CA SER A 26 -2.83 -9.19 3.86
C SER A 26 -3.40 -8.64 2.56
N LEU A 27 -4.37 -9.34 1.95
CA LEU A 27 -5.05 -8.87 0.74
C LEU A 27 -5.82 -7.56 0.98
N GLY A 28 -6.60 -7.50 2.07
CA GLY A 28 -7.38 -6.32 2.42
C GLY A 28 -6.50 -5.10 2.72
N TYR A 29 -5.43 -5.30 3.49
CA TYR A 29 -4.45 -4.28 3.83
C TYR A 29 -3.73 -3.76 2.58
N SER A 30 -3.24 -4.67 1.73
CA SER A 30 -2.59 -4.31 0.46
C SER A 30 -3.52 -3.45 -0.39
N LEU A 31 -4.75 -3.91 -0.62
CA LEU A 31 -5.74 -3.17 -1.43
C LEU A 31 -6.01 -1.78 -0.85
N TYR A 32 -6.17 -1.68 0.47
CA TYR A 32 -6.35 -0.41 1.16
C TYR A 32 -5.17 0.55 0.94
N CYS A 33 -3.93 0.09 1.13
CA CYS A 33 -2.72 0.90 0.96
C CYS A 33 -2.56 1.41 -0.49
N PHE A 34 -2.74 0.54 -1.48
CA PHE A 34 -2.64 0.93 -2.89
C PHE A 34 -3.75 1.92 -3.30
N ILE A 35 -5.01 1.67 -2.92
CA ILE A 35 -6.13 2.58 -3.24
C ILE A 35 -5.91 3.95 -2.58
N THR A 36 -5.64 3.97 -1.28
CA THR A 36 -5.47 5.24 -0.55
C THR A 36 -4.28 6.04 -1.06
N GLY A 37 -3.16 5.36 -1.33
CA GLY A 37 -1.99 5.97 -1.93
C GLY A 37 -2.22 6.55 -3.32
N PHE A 38 -2.91 5.80 -4.19
CA PHE A 38 -3.29 6.28 -5.51
C PHE A 38 -4.18 7.52 -5.43
N LEU A 39 -5.22 7.49 -4.57
CA LEU A 39 -6.11 8.63 -4.36
C LEU A 39 -5.36 9.86 -3.83
N PHE A 40 -4.39 9.65 -2.94
CA PHE A 40 -3.55 10.73 -2.40
C PHE A 40 -2.74 11.40 -3.51
N ILE A 41 -2.08 10.63 -4.38
CA ILE A 41 -1.34 11.19 -5.52
C ILE A 41 -2.27 11.93 -6.48
N CYS A 42 -3.47 11.40 -6.75
CA CYS A 42 -4.45 12.06 -7.61
C CYS A 42 -4.86 13.46 -7.14
N LEU A 43 -4.68 13.82 -5.86
CA LEU A 43 -4.95 15.17 -5.37
C LEU A 43 -4.11 16.23 -6.11
N SER A 44 -2.90 15.89 -6.54
CA SER A 44 -2.05 16.79 -7.34
C SER A 44 -2.64 17.16 -8.69
N LEU A 45 -3.60 16.39 -9.20
CA LEU A 45 -4.30 16.70 -10.46
C LEU A 45 -5.43 17.72 -10.27
N ILE A 46 -5.79 18.08 -9.05
CA ILE A 46 -6.87 19.05 -8.78
C ILE A 46 -6.60 20.40 -9.45
N PRO A 47 -5.44 21.06 -9.29
CA PRO A 47 -5.21 22.35 -9.95
C PRO A 47 -5.25 22.26 -11.48
N PRO A 48 -4.56 21.31 -12.15
CA PRO A 48 -4.66 21.14 -13.61
C PRO A 48 -6.09 20.87 -14.13
N ILE A 49 -6.86 20.03 -13.44
CA ILE A 49 -8.25 19.73 -13.82
C ILE A 49 -9.11 20.98 -13.71
N LEU A 50 -8.95 21.73 -12.62
CA LEU A 50 -9.70 22.96 -12.43
C LEU A 50 -9.27 24.03 -13.44
N ASP A 51 -8.02 24.07 -13.91
CA ASP A 51 -7.58 25.05 -14.92
C ASP A 51 -8.31 24.85 -16.25
N VAL A 52 -8.72 23.62 -16.55
CA VAL A 52 -9.56 23.29 -17.71
C VAL A 52 -11.04 23.51 -17.43
N ALA A 53 -11.55 23.03 -16.28
CA ALA A 53 -12.98 23.03 -15.97
C ALA A 53 -13.51 24.40 -15.49
N LEU A 54 -12.68 25.17 -14.79
CA LEU A 54 -13.02 26.48 -14.21
C LEU A 54 -11.78 27.40 -14.26
N PRO A 55 -11.46 27.96 -15.44
CA PRO A 55 -10.26 28.79 -15.61
C PRO A 55 -10.35 30.07 -14.77
N LEU A 56 -9.22 30.47 -14.20
CA LEU A 56 -9.05 31.73 -13.48
C LEU A 56 -8.28 32.73 -14.34
N ASN A 57 -8.43 34.03 -14.06
CA ASN A 57 -7.66 35.08 -14.72
C ASN A 57 -6.18 35.06 -14.30
N GLU A 58 -5.89 34.45 -13.15
CA GLU A 58 -4.55 34.23 -12.60
C GLU A 58 -4.27 32.73 -12.50
N SER A 59 -3.00 32.35 -12.62
CA SER A 59 -2.58 30.95 -12.58
C SER A 59 -2.72 30.32 -11.18
N ARG A 60 -3.29 29.11 -11.07
CA ARG A 60 -3.37 28.36 -9.81
C ARG A 60 -2.00 27.87 -9.34
N PRO A 61 -1.71 27.81 -8.03
CA PRO A 61 -0.48 27.20 -7.53
C PRO A 61 -0.43 25.71 -7.87
N VAL A 62 0.78 25.20 -8.12
CA VAL A 62 1.01 23.76 -8.31
C VAL A 62 0.85 23.05 -6.97
N LEU A 63 0.22 21.88 -7.00
CA LEU A 63 0.14 20.99 -5.85
C LEU A 63 1.02 19.75 -6.10
N PRO A 64 2.26 19.73 -5.61
CA PRO A 64 3.15 18.59 -5.84
C PRO A 64 2.65 17.33 -5.12
N ALA A 65 2.94 16.15 -5.68
CA ALA A 65 2.50 14.85 -5.14
C ALA A 65 3.09 14.55 -3.75
N TYR A 66 4.25 15.13 -3.45
CA TYR A 66 4.88 15.11 -2.15
C TYR A 66 5.81 16.33 -2.02
N PRO A 67 6.16 16.76 -0.79
CA PRO A 67 7.07 17.87 -0.58
C PRO A 67 8.50 17.46 -0.98
N GLY A 68 8.89 17.74 -2.23
CA GLY A 68 10.20 17.44 -2.76
C GLY A 68 10.67 18.53 -3.70
N HIS A 69 11.91 18.98 -3.54
CA HIS A 69 12.52 19.98 -4.42
C HIS A 69 13.37 19.29 -5.49
N TYR A 70 12.95 19.41 -6.74
CA TYR A 70 13.60 18.74 -7.88
C TYR A 70 14.61 19.63 -8.63
N PHE A 71 14.85 20.86 -8.15
CA PHE A 71 15.73 21.84 -8.79
C PHE A 71 15.35 22.15 -10.27
N VAL A 72 14.07 21.99 -10.61
CA VAL A 72 13.46 22.32 -11.90
C VAL A 72 12.22 23.17 -11.69
N ASP A 73 11.72 23.82 -12.74
CA ASP A 73 10.45 24.55 -12.66
C ASP A 73 9.30 23.57 -12.44
N GLU A 74 8.56 23.76 -11.33
CA GLU A 74 7.51 22.83 -10.91
C GLU A 74 6.30 22.80 -11.85
N ARG A 75 6.02 23.90 -12.57
CA ARG A 75 4.91 23.96 -13.53
C ARG A 75 5.29 23.29 -14.84
N GLU A 76 6.45 23.63 -15.39
CA GLU A 76 6.93 23.11 -16.68
C GLU A 76 7.16 21.60 -16.61
N TYR A 77 7.71 21.10 -15.50
CA TYR A 77 8.06 19.69 -15.32
C TYR A 77 7.02 18.89 -14.54
N PHE A 78 5.84 19.45 -14.27
CA PHE A 78 4.81 18.82 -13.44
C PHE A 78 4.52 17.38 -13.86
N THR A 79 4.29 17.12 -15.15
CA THR A 79 3.97 15.78 -15.66
C THR A 79 5.10 14.77 -15.38
N TYR A 80 6.36 15.17 -15.57
CA TYR A 80 7.51 14.29 -15.33
C TYR A 80 7.68 13.99 -13.84
N THR A 81 7.59 15.03 -13.00
CA THR A 81 7.67 14.91 -11.55
C THR A 81 6.52 14.08 -10.98
N PHE A 82 5.32 14.23 -11.53
CA PHE A 82 4.14 13.45 -11.17
C PHE A 82 4.28 11.97 -11.53
N LEU A 83 4.76 11.66 -12.74
CA LEU A 83 5.03 10.28 -13.15
C LEU A 83 6.12 9.63 -12.29
N HIS A 84 7.20 10.36 -12.00
CA HIS A 84 8.22 9.89 -11.07
C HIS A 84 7.65 9.62 -9.67
N ALA A 85 6.79 10.50 -9.16
CA ALA A 85 6.14 10.33 -7.87
C ALA A 85 5.25 9.07 -7.81
N ILE A 86 4.52 8.76 -8.89
CA ILE A 86 3.74 7.51 -8.98
C ILE A 86 4.66 6.30 -8.81
N VAL A 87 5.74 6.22 -9.59
CA VAL A 87 6.67 5.07 -9.54
C VAL A 87 7.34 4.96 -8.17
N ALA A 88 7.83 6.08 -7.62
CA ALA A 88 8.48 6.11 -6.33
C ALA A 88 7.54 5.66 -5.20
N TRP A 89 6.28 6.10 -5.25
CA TRP A 89 5.25 5.72 -4.30
C TRP A 89 4.90 4.23 -4.39
N GLU A 90 4.68 3.70 -5.60
CA GLU A 90 4.39 2.27 -5.81
C GLU A 90 5.51 1.39 -5.23
N ILE A 91 6.78 1.76 -5.43
CA ILE A 91 7.93 1.06 -4.85
C ILE A 91 7.90 1.13 -3.31
N ALA A 92 7.71 2.32 -2.76
CA ALA A 92 7.70 2.53 -1.31
C ALA A 92 6.57 1.75 -0.62
N VAL A 93 5.34 1.85 -1.15
CA VAL A 93 4.17 1.15 -0.62
C VAL A 93 4.32 -0.36 -0.76
N THR A 94 4.85 -0.85 -1.89
CA THR A 94 5.12 -2.29 -2.06
C THR A 94 6.07 -2.80 -0.98
N GLY A 95 7.12 -2.05 -0.66
CA GLY A 95 8.07 -2.40 0.40
C GLY A 95 7.41 -2.47 1.78
N ILE A 96 6.60 -1.46 2.13
CA ILE A 96 5.86 -1.39 3.40
C ILE A 96 4.87 -2.56 3.51
N VAL A 97 4.02 -2.73 2.50
CA VAL A 97 3.01 -3.79 2.47
C VAL A 97 3.66 -5.17 2.55
N ALA A 98 4.75 -5.42 1.81
CA ALA A 98 5.45 -6.70 1.86
C ALA A 98 6.02 -6.99 3.25
N HIS A 99 6.65 -5.98 3.88
CA HIS A 99 7.17 -6.10 5.23
C HIS A 99 6.06 -6.41 6.26
N ASP A 100 4.96 -5.66 6.21
CA ASP A 100 3.87 -5.79 7.17
C ASP A 100 3.11 -7.11 7.00
N CYS A 101 2.86 -7.54 5.76
CA CYS A 101 2.23 -8.83 5.47
C CYS A 101 3.11 -10.01 5.90
N MET A 102 4.43 -9.89 5.76
CA MET A 102 5.38 -10.90 6.26
C MET A 102 5.31 -10.97 7.80
N LEU A 103 5.34 -9.83 8.48
CA LEU A 103 5.23 -9.76 9.94
C LEU A 103 3.90 -10.36 10.42
N LEU A 104 2.78 -10.00 9.78
CA LEU A 104 1.47 -10.55 10.08
C LEU A 104 1.46 -12.09 9.90
N THR A 105 2.05 -12.58 8.82
CA THR A 105 2.13 -14.03 8.56
C THR A 105 2.90 -14.75 9.68
N TYR A 106 4.00 -14.16 10.17
CA TYR A 106 4.74 -14.73 11.32
C TYR A 106 3.91 -14.71 12.60
N ILE A 107 3.18 -13.63 12.87
CA ILE A 107 2.29 -13.53 14.02
C ILE A 107 1.22 -14.62 13.96
N GLU A 108 0.50 -14.74 12.83
CA GLU A 108 -0.54 -15.76 12.64
C GLU A 108 0.02 -17.18 12.76
N HIS A 109 1.23 -17.42 12.23
CA HIS A 109 1.92 -18.71 12.39
C HIS A 109 2.22 -19.03 13.86
N VAL A 110 2.80 -18.09 14.61
CA VAL A 110 3.08 -18.28 16.04
C VAL A 110 1.78 -18.47 16.84
N CYS A 111 0.75 -17.67 16.56
CA CYS A 111 -0.57 -17.81 17.19
C CYS A 111 -1.15 -19.20 16.94
N SER A 112 -1.06 -19.72 15.71
CA SER A 112 -1.55 -21.07 15.39
C SER A 112 -0.86 -22.15 16.22
N ILE A 113 0.47 -22.04 16.43
CA ILE A 113 1.24 -22.98 17.24
C ILE A 113 0.82 -22.90 18.72
N LEU A 114 0.63 -21.69 19.23
CA LEU A 114 0.18 -21.49 20.61
C LEU A 114 -1.23 -22.06 20.85
N THR A 115 -2.13 -21.93 19.87
CA THR A 115 -3.47 -22.53 19.92
C THR A 115 -3.42 -24.06 19.90
N LEU A 116 -2.42 -24.66 19.28
CA LEU A 116 -2.25 -26.12 19.25
C LEU A 116 -1.65 -26.68 20.54
N ALA A 117 -0.87 -25.87 21.25
CA ALA A 117 -0.22 -26.27 22.50
C ALA A 117 -1.11 -26.12 23.75
N GLY A 118 -2.21 -25.36 23.67
CA GLY A 118 -3.14 -25.11 24.77
C GLY A 118 -4.44 -25.90 24.64
#